data_AF-A0A950LNW4-F1
#
_entry.id   AF-A0A950LNW4-F1
#
_cell.length_a   1.000
_cell.length_b   1.000
_cell.length_c   1.000
_cell.angle_alpha   90.00
_cell.angle_beta   90.00
_cell.angle_gamma   90.00
#
_symmetry.space_group_name_H-M   'P 1'
#
loop_
_entity.id
_entity.type
_entity.pdbx_description
1 polymer ?
#
loop_
_entity_poly.entity_id
_entity_poly.type
_entity_poly.pdbx_seq_one_letter_code
_entity_poly.pdbx_strand_id
1 'polypeptide(L)'
;MTLKSCSLDDRRPVPPQETIARIKGFAAAFGITRVANLTGLDRTGIPVAMVCRPNARSSAVFNGKGIDLASAQASALMEAAETWHAENTCLPLRFSSFADLGAGEAVVDIDALPRAPPGTRFDPHQPILWVEGRKLSDDRAIWVPFEIVHADSRMSGPPMTGCFSMSTNGLASGNHFVEAVSHGLCEIIERDATSLWHRSPPAEQDRRRLDLATIDDANSLAILDLLTRARLDVGVWDITTDVGICAFQCLIVDRAGETGHIGVGACAHPTRANALRGALLEAAQVRTTYIIGSREDIEPA
;
A
#
# COMPACT_ATOMS: atom_id res chain seq x y z
N MET A 1 -17.75 -16.53 9.97
CA MET A 1 -18.23 -16.57 8.56
C MET A 1 -17.38 -17.62 7.85
N THR A 2 -17.97 -18.64 7.22
CA THR A 2 -17.23 -19.83 6.75
C THR A 2 -16.58 -19.55 5.39
N LEU A 3 -15.27 -19.79 5.26
CA LEU A 3 -14.49 -19.59 4.05
C LEU A 3 -14.58 -20.87 3.17
N LYS A 4 -15.16 -20.77 1.98
CA LYS A 4 -15.04 -21.79 0.92
C LYS A 4 -14.57 -21.13 -0.38
N SER A 5 -13.63 -21.80 -1.03
CA SER A 5 -12.72 -21.39 -2.11
C SER A 5 -13.34 -20.75 -3.36
N CYS A 6 -12.68 -19.72 -3.89
CA CYS A 6 -12.77 -19.31 -5.30
C CYS A 6 -11.35 -19.28 -5.87
N SER A 7 -11.05 -20.11 -6.87
CA SER A 7 -9.71 -20.29 -7.46
C SER A 7 -9.54 -19.43 -8.72
N LEU A 8 -8.84 -18.31 -8.59
CA LEU A 8 -8.10 -17.67 -9.68
C LEU A 8 -6.61 -17.98 -9.43
N ASP A 9 -5.89 -18.38 -10.46
CA ASP A 9 -4.52 -18.90 -10.37
C ASP A 9 -3.58 -17.92 -9.62
N ASP A 10 -2.99 -18.40 -8.54
CA ASP A 10 -2.43 -17.65 -7.40
C ASP A 10 -0.95 -17.23 -7.62
N ARG A 11 -0.56 -16.91 -8.85
CA ARG A 11 0.84 -16.64 -9.19
C ARG A 11 1.00 -15.34 -9.95
N ARG A 12 1.88 -14.46 -9.42
CA ARG A 12 2.50 -13.41 -10.25
C ARG A 12 3.11 -14.08 -11.49
N PRO A 13 3.01 -13.45 -12.68
CA PRO A 13 3.45 -14.08 -13.93
C PRO A 13 4.96 -14.34 -13.96
N VAL A 14 5.73 -13.69 -13.08
CA VAL A 14 7.19 -13.75 -13.03
C VAL A 14 7.63 -14.15 -11.62
N PRO A 15 8.54 -15.13 -11.46
CA PRO A 15 9.08 -15.50 -10.17
C PRO A 15 9.79 -14.33 -9.45
N PRO A 16 9.79 -14.29 -8.10
CA PRO A 16 10.45 -13.22 -7.35
C PRO A 16 11.94 -13.04 -7.70
N GLN A 17 12.68 -14.14 -7.92
CA GLN A 17 14.10 -14.11 -8.25
C GLN A 17 14.38 -13.42 -9.58
N GLU A 18 13.51 -13.64 -10.57
CA GLU A 18 13.61 -12.98 -11.87
C GLU A 18 13.24 -11.49 -11.76
N THR A 19 12.20 -11.16 -10.98
CA THR A 19 11.83 -9.76 -10.66
C THR A 19 13.02 -9.03 -10.01
N ILE A 20 13.67 -9.66 -9.02
CA ILE A 20 14.87 -9.12 -8.36
C ILE A 20 15.99 -8.90 -9.37
N ALA A 21 16.26 -9.88 -10.24
CA ALA A 21 17.32 -9.76 -11.24
C ALA A 21 17.09 -8.58 -12.20
N ARG A 22 15.84 -8.38 -12.64
CA ARG A 22 15.45 -7.25 -13.50
C ARG A 22 15.67 -5.91 -12.79
N ILE A 23 15.13 -5.74 -11.58
CA ILE A 23 15.21 -4.46 -10.85
C ILE A 23 16.64 -4.13 -10.40
N LYS A 24 17.47 -5.13 -10.06
CA LYS A 24 18.88 -4.91 -9.74
C LYS A 24 19.66 -4.23 -10.86
N GLY A 25 19.29 -4.44 -12.13
CA GLY A 25 19.87 -3.74 -13.27
C GLY A 25 19.65 -2.22 -13.23
N PHE A 26 18.63 -1.75 -12.51
CA PHE A 26 18.27 -0.33 -12.37
C PHE A 26 18.58 0.24 -10.99
N ALA A 27 19.17 -0.53 -10.08
CA ALA A 27 19.37 -0.14 -8.69
C ALA A 27 20.11 1.21 -8.53
N ALA A 28 21.16 1.44 -9.34
CA ALA A 28 21.89 2.70 -9.33
C ALA A 28 21.04 3.89 -9.78
N ALA A 29 20.23 3.72 -10.84
CA ALA A 29 19.32 4.76 -11.33
C ALA A 29 18.24 5.09 -10.30
N PHE A 30 17.74 4.07 -9.58
CA PHE A 30 16.79 4.25 -8.50
C PHE A 30 17.43 4.78 -7.20
N GLY A 31 18.75 4.91 -7.13
CA GLY A 31 19.45 5.36 -5.92
C GLY A 31 19.40 4.35 -4.77
N ILE A 32 19.21 3.06 -5.08
CA ILE A 32 19.21 1.97 -4.11
C ILE A 32 20.65 1.68 -3.69
N THR A 33 20.94 1.87 -2.40
CA THR A 33 22.30 1.64 -1.85
C THR A 33 22.40 0.36 -1.04
N ARG A 34 21.27 -0.17 -0.55
CA ARG A 34 21.24 -1.36 0.31
C ARG A 34 19.94 -2.14 0.17
N VAL A 35 20.07 -3.46 0.19
CA VAL A 35 18.97 -4.42 0.38
C VAL A 35 19.34 -5.28 1.58
N ALA A 36 18.50 -5.30 2.62
CA ALA A 36 18.77 -5.99 3.88
C ALA A 36 17.68 -7.03 4.18
N ASN A 37 18.09 -8.13 4.82
CA ASN A 37 17.17 -9.11 5.40
C ASN A 37 16.91 -8.74 6.87
N LEU A 38 15.65 -8.45 7.21
CA LEU A 38 15.23 -8.08 8.56
C LEU A 38 14.58 -9.22 9.34
N THR A 39 14.36 -10.37 8.70
CA THR A 39 13.62 -11.53 9.25
C THR A 39 14.05 -11.92 10.66
N GLY A 40 15.36 -11.89 10.95
CA GLY A 40 15.91 -12.31 12.25
C GLY A 40 15.80 -11.28 13.37
N LEU A 41 15.25 -10.09 13.09
CA LEU A 41 15.10 -9.01 14.08
C LEU A 41 13.79 -9.16 14.87
N ASP A 42 12.79 -9.84 14.32
CA ASP A 42 11.61 -10.26 15.05
C ASP A 42 11.64 -11.77 15.31
N ARG A 43 11.08 -12.19 16.47
CA ARG A 43 11.03 -13.59 16.88
C ARG A 43 10.01 -14.42 16.08
N THR A 44 9.22 -13.78 15.23
CA THR A 44 8.26 -14.43 14.34
C THR A 44 8.94 -15.25 13.25
N GLY A 45 10.14 -14.85 12.82
CA GLY A 45 10.84 -15.49 11.69
C GLY A 45 10.12 -15.31 10.35
N ILE A 46 9.12 -14.42 10.27
CA ILE A 46 8.41 -14.11 9.03
C ILE A 46 9.32 -13.29 8.12
N PRO A 47 9.45 -13.64 6.82
CA PRO A 47 10.36 -12.94 5.92
C PRO A 47 10.01 -11.47 5.72
N VAL A 48 10.93 -10.60 6.13
CA VAL A 48 10.87 -9.15 5.92
C VAL A 48 12.19 -8.67 5.34
N ALA A 49 12.12 -7.83 4.32
CA ALA A 49 13.28 -7.20 3.70
C ALA A 49 13.15 -5.68 3.73
N MET A 50 14.29 -5.00 3.62
CA MET A 50 14.37 -3.54 3.57
C MET A 50 15.22 -3.09 2.40
N VAL A 51 14.81 -2.03 1.73
CA VAL A 51 15.57 -1.34 0.67
C VAL A 51 15.81 0.11 1.11
N CYS A 52 17.05 0.57 1.01
CA CYS A 52 17.43 1.94 1.36
C CYS A 52 17.71 2.76 0.09
N ARG A 53 17.07 3.94 0.00
CA ARG A 53 17.33 4.99 -0.99
C ARG A 53 17.61 6.32 -0.26
N PRO A 54 18.85 6.56 0.20
CA PRO A 54 19.17 7.68 1.10
C PRO A 54 18.81 9.08 0.56
N ASN A 55 18.77 9.24 -0.77
CA ASN A 55 18.45 10.50 -1.43
C ASN A 55 17.03 10.50 -2.05
N ALA A 56 16.14 9.60 -1.62
CA ALA A 56 14.73 9.59 -2.01
C ALA A 56 14.05 10.91 -1.65
N ARG A 57 12.99 11.25 -2.37
CA ARG A 57 12.26 12.51 -2.22
C ARG A 57 11.03 12.39 -1.32
N SER A 58 10.70 11.19 -0.86
CA SER A 58 9.58 10.89 0.03
C SER A 58 10.05 10.20 1.32
N SER A 59 10.47 8.92 1.22
CA SER A 59 10.99 8.09 2.31
C SER A 59 12.30 7.44 1.89
N ALA A 60 13.28 7.40 2.79
CA ALA A 60 14.56 6.76 2.53
C ALA A 60 14.53 5.23 2.65
N VAL A 61 13.45 4.65 3.19
CA VAL A 61 13.35 3.23 3.54
C VAL A 61 12.05 2.62 3.04
N PHE A 62 12.15 1.48 2.36
CA PHE A 62 11.04 0.71 1.79
C PHE A 62 11.09 -0.71 2.32
N ASN A 63 9.97 -1.23 2.82
CA ASN A 63 9.92 -2.51 3.52
C ASN A 63 9.05 -3.50 2.77
N GLY A 64 9.61 -4.66 2.45
CA GLY A 64 8.92 -5.72 1.73
C GLY A 64 8.60 -6.91 2.60
N LYS A 65 7.53 -7.60 2.25
CA LYS A 65 7.00 -8.77 2.95
C LYS A 65 6.81 -9.94 1.99
N GLY A 66 6.89 -11.17 2.49
CA GLY A 66 6.69 -12.35 1.66
C GLY A 66 6.69 -13.66 2.44
N ILE A 67 6.20 -14.73 1.80
CA ILE A 67 6.25 -16.10 2.34
C ILE A 67 7.68 -16.67 2.40
N ASP A 68 8.57 -16.12 1.57
CA ASP A 68 10.00 -16.41 1.55
C ASP A 68 10.80 -15.10 1.39
N LEU A 69 12.10 -15.19 1.61
CA LEU A 69 13.00 -14.03 1.55
C LEU A 69 13.04 -13.41 0.13
N ALA A 70 12.93 -14.21 -0.92
CA ALA A 70 12.96 -13.71 -2.29
C ALA A 70 11.71 -12.86 -2.59
N SER A 71 10.54 -13.29 -2.13
CA SER A 71 9.29 -12.54 -2.24
C SER A 71 9.34 -11.24 -1.44
N ALA A 72 9.87 -11.28 -0.21
CA ALA A 72 10.06 -10.08 0.60
C ALA A 72 11.03 -9.08 -0.05
N GLN A 73 12.14 -9.54 -0.60
CA GLN A 73 13.10 -8.70 -1.33
C GLN A 73 12.50 -8.11 -2.61
N ALA A 74 11.76 -8.92 -3.39
CA ALA A 74 11.06 -8.45 -4.57
C ALA A 74 10.04 -7.37 -4.22
N SER A 75 9.24 -7.57 -3.17
CA SER A 75 8.29 -6.58 -2.65
C SER A 75 8.98 -5.26 -2.32
N ALA A 76 10.07 -5.28 -1.52
CA ALA A 76 10.78 -4.07 -1.12
C ALA A 76 11.42 -3.32 -2.30
N LEU A 77 11.97 -4.07 -3.27
CA LEU A 77 12.61 -3.50 -4.46
C LEU A 77 11.58 -2.87 -5.40
N MET A 78 10.42 -3.49 -5.56
CA MET A 78 9.34 -2.98 -6.40
C MET A 78 8.70 -1.73 -5.76
N GLU A 79 8.51 -1.71 -4.45
CA GLU A 79 8.05 -0.52 -3.71
C GLU A 79 9.04 0.66 -3.80
N ALA A 80 10.34 0.36 -3.73
CA ALA A 80 11.38 1.36 -3.94
C ALA A 80 11.36 1.93 -5.37
N ALA A 81 11.09 1.07 -6.37
CA ALA A 81 11.04 1.45 -7.78
C ALA A 81 9.77 2.24 -8.14
N GLU A 82 8.60 1.85 -7.64
CA GLU A 82 7.34 2.58 -7.88
C GLU A 82 7.41 3.99 -7.28
N THR A 83 7.92 4.09 -6.06
CA THR A 83 8.10 5.38 -5.38
C THR A 83 9.09 6.25 -6.14
N TRP A 84 10.19 5.69 -6.67
CA TRP A 84 11.12 6.46 -7.50
C TRP A 84 10.41 7.06 -8.73
N HIS A 85 9.52 6.31 -9.39
CA HIS A 85 8.78 6.85 -10.55
C HIS A 85 7.83 7.97 -10.14
N ALA A 86 7.12 7.83 -9.01
CA ALA A 86 6.23 8.89 -8.49
C ALA A 86 7.01 10.15 -8.07
N GLU A 87 8.21 10.01 -7.51
CA GLU A 87 9.11 11.11 -7.15
C GLU A 87 9.75 11.80 -8.36
N ASN A 88 9.85 11.12 -9.51
CA ASN A 88 10.51 11.61 -10.72
C ASN A 88 9.52 11.69 -11.89
N THR A 89 8.26 12.04 -11.60
CA THR A 89 7.21 12.11 -12.62
C THR A 89 7.58 13.12 -13.71
N CYS A 90 7.79 12.64 -14.94
CA CYS A 90 8.11 13.45 -16.12
C CYS A 90 6.97 13.38 -17.13
N LEU A 91 5.79 13.85 -16.74
CA LEU A 91 4.61 13.92 -17.60
C LEU A 91 4.39 15.35 -18.09
N PRO A 92 3.79 15.56 -19.28
CA PRO A 92 3.37 16.89 -19.72
C PRO A 92 2.35 17.47 -18.73
N LEU A 93 2.67 18.64 -18.19
CA LEU A 93 1.80 19.35 -17.25
C LEU A 93 1.13 20.53 -17.95
N ARG A 94 -0.13 20.78 -17.59
CA ARG A 94 -0.90 21.95 -18.02
C ARG A 94 -1.17 22.83 -16.81
N PHE A 95 -0.77 24.10 -16.88
CA PHE A 95 -1.10 25.09 -15.86
C PHE A 95 -2.40 25.79 -16.24
N SER A 96 -3.49 25.49 -15.52
CA SER A 96 -4.84 25.99 -15.86
C SER A 96 -5.77 25.95 -14.66
N SER A 97 -6.87 26.69 -14.69
CA SER A 97 -7.91 26.64 -13.67
C SER A 97 -8.89 25.49 -13.94
N PHE A 98 -9.61 25.04 -12.91
CA PHE A 98 -10.66 24.05 -13.10
C PHE A 98 -11.82 24.60 -13.95
N ALA A 99 -12.14 25.88 -13.78
CA ALA A 99 -13.17 26.55 -14.56
C ALA A 99 -12.83 26.56 -16.07
N ASP A 100 -11.57 26.82 -16.42
CA ASP A 100 -11.14 26.86 -17.83
C ASP A 100 -11.08 25.45 -18.45
N LEU A 101 -10.59 24.45 -17.70
CA LEU A 101 -10.56 23.07 -18.17
C LEU A 101 -11.96 22.49 -18.33
N GLY A 102 -12.82 22.67 -17.34
CA GLY A 102 -14.19 22.14 -17.33
C GLY A 102 -15.09 22.68 -18.44
N ALA A 103 -14.71 23.79 -19.09
CA ALA A 103 -15.46 24.37 -20.20
C ALA A 103 -15.38 23.57 -21.51
N GLY A 104 -14.40 22.66 -21.65
CA GLY A 104 -14.22 21.90 -22.89
C GLY A 104 -13.53 20.54 -22.75
N GLU A 105 -13.05 20.19 -21.56
CA GLU A 105 -12.27 18.98 -21.31
C GLU A 105 -12.92 18.13 -20.21
N ALA A 106 -12.69 16.82 -20.22
CA ALA A 106 -13.11 15.95 -19.12
C ALA A 106 -12.15 16.12 -17.94
N VAL A 107 -12.69 16.46 -16.77
CA VAL A 107 -11.93 16.61 -15.51
C VAL A 107 -12.47 15.60 -14.49
N VAL A 108 -11.60 15.09 -13.62
CA VAL A 108 -12.02 14.24 -12.49
C VAL A 108 -13.00 14.99 -11.58
N ASP A 109 -13.87 14.23 -10.91
CA ASP A 109 -14.72 14.78 -9.87
C ASP A 109 -13.85 15.26 -8.69
N ILE A 110 -13.73 16.58 -8.57
CA ILE A 110 -12.86 17.24 -7.60
C ILE A 110 -13.39 17.09 -6.16
N ASP A 111 -14.70 16.93 -6.00
CA ASP A 111 -15.30 16.77 -4.67
C ASP A 111 -15.12 15.36 -4.11
N ALA A 112 -14.83 14.39 -4.98
CA ALA A 112 -14.46 13.03 -4.60
C ALA A 112 -12.98 12.88 -4.22
N LEU A 113 -12.14 13.90 -4.43
CA LEU A 113 -10.69 13.83 -4.15
C LEU A 113 -10.36 14.12 -2.67
N PRO A 114 -9.32 13.47 -2.11
CA PRO A 114 -8.86 13.74 -0.75
C PRO A 114 -8.32 15.17 -0.65
N ARG A 115 -8.94 15.98 0.20
CA ARG A 115 -8.53 17.37 0.46
C ARG A 115 -7.29 17.41 1.36
N ALA A 116 -6.48 18.45 1.21
CA ALA A 116 -5.39 18.76 2.12
C ALA A 116 -5.93 19.20 3.51
N PRO A 117 -5.08 19.22 4.56
CA PRO A 117 -5.49 19.58 5.92
C PRO A 117 -6.19 20.96 6.04
N PRO A 118 -6.91 21.22 7.15
CA PRO A 118 -7.67 22.46 7.33
C PRO A 118 -6.82 23.73 7.15
N GLY A 119 -7.32 24.68 6.36
CA GLY A 119 -6.65 25.95 6.07
C GLY A 119 -6.29 26.16 4.60
N THR A 120 -6.34 25.09 3.81
CA THR A 120 -6.22 25.14 2.34
C THR A 120 -7.62 25.09 1.73
N ARG A 121 -7.86 25.89 0.68
CA ARG A 121 -9.14 25.90 -0.05
C ARG A 121 -8.85 25.82 -1.54
N PHE A 122 -9.55 24.92 -2.20
CA PHE A 122 -9.56 24.85 -3.65
C PHE A 122 -10.41 25.98 -4.21
N ASP A 123 -9.80 26.85 -5.02
CA ASP A 123 -10.50 27.87 -5.81
C ASP A 123 -10.58 27.40 -7.28
N PRO A 124 -11.79 27.15 -7.82
CA PRO A 124 -11.99 26.73 -9.20
C PRO A 124 -11.40 27.68 -10.26
N HIS A 125 -11.23 28.95 -9.95
CA HIS A 125 -10.70 29.97 -10.87
C HIS A 125 -9.19 30.13 -10.76
N GLN A 126 -8.58 29.50 -9.76
CA GLN A 126 -7.15 29.55 -9.58
C GLN A 126 -6.43 28.49 -10.43
N PRO A 127 -5.39 28.88 -11.17
CA PRO A 127 -4.60 27.93 -11.91
C PRO A 127 -3.77 27.01 -11.00
N ILE A 128 -3.84 25.71 -11.26
CA ILE A 128 -2.97 24.68 -10.68
C ILE A 128 -2.34 23.83 -11.80
N LEU A 129 -1.44 22.93 -11.44
CA LEU A 129 -0.87 21.96 -12.38
C LEU A 129 -1.80 20.77 -12.55
N TRP A 130 -2.08 20.43 -13.80
CA TRP A 130 -2.89 19.29 -14.21
C TRP A 130 -2.05 18.35 -15.06
N VAL A 131 -2.38 17.07 -15.00
CA VAL A 131 -1.80 16.03 -15.84
C VAL A 131 -2.91 15.19 -16.44
N GLU A 132 -2.69 14.70 -17.66
CA GLU A 132 -3.64 13.84 -18.35
C GLU A 132 -3.52 12.40 -17.83
N GLY A 133 -4.63 11.83 -17.41
CA GLY A 133 -4.81 10.41 -17.11
C GLY A 133 -5.79 9.75 -18.07
N ARG A 134 -6.04 8.45 -17.87
CA ARG A 134 -6.98 7.67 -18.68
C ARG A 134 -7.99 6.95 -17.82
N LYS A 135 -9.27 7.03 -18.18
CA LYS A 135 -10.33 6.26 -17.55
C LYS A 135 -10.23 4.80 -17.97
N LEU A 136 -10.07 3.87 -17.01
CA LEU A 136 -9.97 2.44 -17.33
C LEU A 136 -11.23 1.86 -17.97
N SER A 137 -12.41 2.47 -17.74
CA SER A 137 -13.69 1.98 -18.25
C SER A 137 -13.87 2.16 -19.76
N ASP A 138 -13.28 3.21 -20.34
CA ASP A 138 -13.53 3.61 -21.73
C ASP A 138 -12.31 4.23 -22.44
N ASP A 139 -11.13 4.18 -21.81
CA ASP A 139 -9.85 4.71 -22.28
C ASP A 139 -9.85 6.21 -22.67
N ARG A 140 -10.85 6.97 -22.21
CA ARG A 140 -10.90 8.41 -22.47
C ARG A 140 -9.91 9.16 -21.61
N ALA A 141 -9.30 10.17 -22.22
CA ALA A 141 -8.46 11.14 -21.51
C ALA A 141 -9.28 11.89 -20.45
N ILE A 142 -8.68 12.10 -19.28
CA ILE A 142 -9.27 12.87 -18.18
C ILE A 142 -8.17 13.65 -17.46
N TRP A 143 -8.44 14.90 -17.14
CA TRP A 143 -7.50 15.73 -16.36
C TRP A 143 -7.64 15.46 -14.87
N VAL A 144 -6.50 15.28 -14.22
CA VAL A 144 -6.39 15.13 -12.75
C VAL A 144 -5.40 16.17 -12.20
N PRO A 145 -5.62 16.68 -10.97
CA PRO A 145 -4.63 17.53 -10.32
C PRO A 145 -3.29 16.80 -10.21
N PHE A 146 -2.20 17.46 -10.56
CA PHE A 146 -0.87 16.85 -10.48
C PHE A 146 -0.47 16.51 -9.04
N GLU A 147 -1.00 17.26 -8.06
CA GLU A 147 -0.75 17.09 -6.62
C GLU A 147 -1.09 15.68 -6.08
N ILE A 148 -1.98 14.95 -6.76
CA ILE A 148 -2.38 13.58 -6.38
C ILE A 148 -1.70 12.49 -7.21
N VAL A 149 -0.73 12.83 -8.06
CA VAL A 149 -0.06 11.90 -8.98
C VAL A 149 1.42 11.71 -8.65
N HIS A 150 2.08 12.71 -8.05
CA HIS A 150 3.48 12.62 -7.66
C HIS A 150 3.66 12.29 -6.17
N ALA A 151 4.87 11.85 -5.80
CA ALA A 151 5.26 11.61 -4.41
C ALA A 151 6.52 12.43 -4.00
N ASP A 152 6.84 13.52 -4.70
CA ASP A 152 7.95 14.40 -4.32
C ASP A 152 7.57 15.32 -3.14
N SER A 153 8.03 15.01 -1.92
CA SER A 153 7.76 15.82 -0.73
C SER A 153 8.60 17.10 -0.65
N ARG A 154 9.59 17.26 -1.54
CA ARG A 154 10.41 18.48 -1.63
C ARG A 154 9.72 19.57 -2.45
N MET A 155 8.71 19.20 -3.24
CA MET A 155 7.95 20.14 -4.02
C MET A 155 7.08 21.02 -3.12
N SER A 156 7.57 22.21 -2.81
CA SER A 156 6.69 23.36 -2.62
C SER A 156 6.21 23.74 -4.02
N GLY A 157 4.99 23.37 -4.41
CA GLY A 157 4.48 23.68 -5.73
C GLY A 157 4.45 25.20 -6.03
N PRO A 158 4.03 25.62 -7.25
CA PRO A 158 3.82 27.04 -7.55
C PRO A 158 2.92 27.73 -6.49
N PRO A 159 2.92 29.07 -6.40
CA PRO A 159 2.09 29.78 -5.43
C PRO A 159 0.65 29.26 -5.44
N MET A 160 0.14 28.84 -4.27
CA MET A 160 -1.23 28.31 -4.04
C MET A 160 -1.49 26.86 -4.49
N THR A 161 -0.45 26.02 -4.54
CA THR A 161 -0.60 24.56 -4.46
C THR A 161 -0.88 24.05 -3.04
N GLY A 162 -1.35 22.81 -2.93
CA GLY A 162 -1.66 22.13 -1.66
C GLY A 162 -3.16 22.09 -1.38
N CYS A 163 -3.98 22.00 -2.42
CA CYS A 163 -5.44 21.86 -2.29
C CYS A 163 -5.84 20.41 -2.03
N PHE A 164 -5.02 19.46 -2.47
CA PHE A 164 -5.26 18.02 -2.35
C PHE A 164 -4.13 17.35 -1.58
N SER A 165 -4.46 16.27 -0.87
CA SER A 165 -3.47 15.51 -0.12
C SER A 165 -2.63 14.64 -1.06
N MET A 166 -1.34 14.96 -1.16
CA MET A 166 -0.35 14.07 -1.77
C MET A 166 -0.23 12.80 -0.92
N SER A 167 -0.35 11.63 -1.55
CA SER A 167 -0.17 10.33 -0.89
C SER A 167 0.35 9.31 -1.89
N THR A 168 0.82 8.17 -1.39
CA THR A 168 1.20 7.03 -2.23
C THR A 168 0.03 6.08 -2.50
N ASN A 169 -1.19 6.42 -2.08
CA ASN A 169 -2.35 5.54 -2.24
C ASN A 169 -2.62 5.22 -3.72
N GLY A 170 -2.69 3.95 -4.05
CA GLY A 170 -2.94 3.45 -5.40
C GLY A 170 -1.71 3.48 -6.31
N LEU A 171 -0.55 3.92 -5.80
CA LEU A 171 0.72 3.78 -6.52
C LEU A 171 1.13 2.31 -6.51
N ALA A 172 1.42 1.77 -7.68
CA ALA A 172 1.79 0.37 -7.78
C ALA A 172 2.73 0.11 -8.96
N SER A 173 3.61 -0.86 -8.76
CA SER A 173 4.45 -1.46 -9.77
C SER A 173 4.11 -2.93 -10.02
N GLY A 174 4.53 -3.44 -11.17
CA GLY A 174 4.34 -4.83 -11.57
C GLY A 174 5.31 -5.20 -12.69
N ASN A 175 5.45 -6.50 -12.93
CA ASN A 175 6.19 -7.00 -14.09
C ASN A 175 5.42 -6.80 -15.40
N HIS A 176 4.13 -6.46 -15.31
CA HIS A 176 3.26 -6.11 -16.42
C HIS A 176 2.32 -4.97 -16.03
N PHE A 177 1.87 -4.18 -17.02
CA PHE A 177 0.96 -3.06 -16.79
C PHE A 177 -0.32 -3.47 -16.04
N VAL A 178 -0.96 -4.57 -16.47
CA VAL A 178 -2.18 -5.11 -15.81
C VAL A 178 -1.93 -5.51 -14.36
N GLU A 179 -0.74 -6.03 -14.04
CA GLU A 179 -0.37 -6.37 -12.65
C GLU A 179 -0.28 -5.11 -11.79
N ALA A 180 0.38 -4.06 -12.29
CA ALA A 180 0.49 -2.77 -11.60
C ALA A 180 -0.91 -2.14 -11.38
N VAL A 181 -1.75 -2.11 -12.42
CA VAL A 181 -3.12 -1.57 -12.32
C VAL A 181 -3.96 -2.37 -11.33
N SER A 182 -3.91 -3.70 -11.39
CA SER A 182 -4.65 -4.55 -10.46
C SER A 182 -4.21 -4.32 -9.01
N HIS A 183 -2.90 -4.17 -8.77
CA HIS A 183 -2.36 -3.92 -7.43
C HIS A 183 -2.77 -2.54 -6.91
N GLY A 184 -2.66 -1.49 -7.73
CA GLY A 184 -3.07 -0.14 -7.36
C GLY A 184 -4.58 -0.05 -7.05
N LEU A 185 -5.43 -0.73 -7.82
CA LEU A 185 -6.86 -0.80 -7.53
C LEU A 185 -7.14 -1.54 -6.21
N CYS A 186 -6.47 -2.66 -5.96
CA CYS A 186 -6.63 -3.40 -4.71
C CYS A 186 -6.20 -2.55 -3.51
N GLU A 187 -5.10 -1.81 -3.61
CA GLU A 187 -4.65 -0.93 -2.53
C GLU A 187 -5.67 0.18 -2.22
N ILE A 188 -6.26 0.81 -3.24
CA ILE A 188 -7.33 1.81 -3.01
C ILE A 188 -8.54 1.19 -2.32
N ILE A 189 -8.96 -0.01 -2.74
CA ILE A 189 -10.09 -0.73 -2.13
C ILE A 189 -9.77 -1.11 -0.67
N GLU A 190 -8.54 -1.53 -0.39
CA GLU A 190 -8.07 -1.81 0.96
C GLU A 190 -8.15 -0.57 1.86
N ARG A 191 -7.68 0.59 1.37
CA ARG A 191 -7.71 1.85 2.12
C ARG A 191 -9.13 2.33 2.39
N ASP A 192 -10.03 2.19 1.43
CA ASP A 192 -11.46 2.46 1.61
C ASP A 192 -12.09 1.52 2.66
N ALA A 193 -11.90 0.20 2.50
CA ALA A 193 -12.42 -0.81 3.43
C ALA A 193 -11.92 -0.59 4.86
N THR A 194 -10.63 -0.29 5.02
CA THR A 194 -9.99 -0.01 6.32
C THR A 194 -10.59 1.26 6.94
N SER A 195 -10.78 2.31 6.14
CA SER A 195 -11.38 3.57 6.60
C SER A 195 -12.82 3.39 7.07
N LEU A 196 -13.63 2.64 6.33
CA LEU A 196 -15.01 2.31 6.70
C LEU A 196 -15.07 1.44 7.95
N TRP A 197 -14.20 0.44 8.06
CA TRP A 197 -14.13 -0.42 9.24
C TRP A 197 -13.78 0.35 10.50
N HIS A 198 -12.78 1.24 10.47
CA HIS A 198 -12.42 2.08 11.63
C HIS A 198 -13.53 3.04 12.06
N ARG A 199 -14.42 3.45 11.14
CA ARG A 199 -15.57 4.30 11.43
C ARG A 199 -16.81 3.51 11.87
N SER A 200 -16.80 2.19 11.71
CA SER A 200 -17.92 1.34 12.11
C SER A 200 -17.99 1.19 13.65
N PRO A 201 -19.20 1.00 14.22
CA PRO A 201 -19.34 0.77 15.66
C PRO A 201 -18.57 -0.48 16.13
N PRO A 202 -18.04 -0.49 17.37
CA PRO A 202 -17.28 -1.64 17.90
C PRO A 202 -18.01 -2.98 17.79
N ALA A 203 -19.33 -2.99 17.99
CA ALA A 203 -20.14 -4.20 17.86
C ALA A 203 -20.15 -4.76 16.42
N GLU A 204 -20.07 -3.91 15.39
CA GLU A 204 -19.96 -4.36 14.00
C GLU A 204 -18.56 -4.87 13.69
N GLN A 205 -17.52 -4.22 14.23
CA GLN A 205 -16.15 -4.70 14.14
C GLN A 205 -16.05 -6.10 14.75
N ASP A 206 -16.52 -6.31 15.99
CA ASP A 206 -16.47 -7.61 16.67
C ASP A 206 -17.19 -8.71 15.90
N ARG A 207 -18.36 -8.42 15.31
CA ARG A 207 -19.12 -9.38 14.49
C ARG A 207 -18.39 -9.82 13.23
N ARG A 208 -17.49 -8.99 12.71
CA ARG A 208 -16.68 -9.28 11.51
C ARG A 208 -15.39 -10.03 11.83
N ARG A 209 -15.10 -10.30 13.11
CA ARG A 209 -13.92 -11.07 13.52
C ARG A 209 -14.01 -12.50 12.97
N LEU A 210 -12.94 -12.96 12.33
CA LEU A 210 -12.81 -14.31 11.83
C LEU A 210 -12.53 -15.28 12.96
N ASP A 211 -13.12 -16.47 12.85
CA ASP A 211 -12.67 -17.64 13.58
C ASP A 211 -11.47 -18.25 12.81
N LEU A 212 -10.28 -18.12 13.39
CA LEU A 212 -9.04 -18.59 12.75
C LEU A 212 -9.03 -20.10 12.52
N ALA A 213 -9.84 -20.87 13.27
CA ALA A 213 -9.98 -22.31 13.05
C ALA A 213 -10.68 -22.66 11.72
N THR A 214 -11.29 -21.68 11.06
CA THR A 214 -11.98 -21.86 9.77
C THR A 214 -11.08 -21.60 8.56
N ILE A 215 -9.82 -21.21 8.76
CA ILE A 215 -8.86 -20.94 7.69
C ILE A 215 -8.32 -22.26 7.14
N ASP A 216 -8.35 -22.43 5.81
CA ASP A 216 -7.88 -23.62 5.09
C ASP A 216 -6.68 -23.34 4.16
N ASP A 217 -6.31 -22.08 3.95
CA ASP A 217 -5.13 -21.71 3.15
C ASP A 217 -3.83 -22.09 3.86
N ALA A 218 -3.07 -23.01 3.25
CA ALA A 218 -1.85 -23.58 3.84
C ALA A 218 -0.78 -22.52 4.15
N ASN A 219 -0.64 -21.49 3.31
CA ASN A 219 0.33 -20.42 3.54
C ASN A 219 -0.08 -19.54 4.72
N SER A 220 -1.36 -19.17 4.83
CA SER A 220 -1.90 -18.44 5.97
C SER A 220 -1.77 -19.25 7.27
N LEU A 221 -2.03 -20.55 7.24
CA LEU A 221 -1.83 -21.44 8.39
C LEU A 221 -0.36 -21.50 8.83
N ALA A 222 0.58 -21.58 7.88
CA ALA A 222 2.01 -21.54 8.19
C ALA A 222 2.43 -20.22 8.87
N ILE A 223 1.88 -19.08 8.45
CA ILE A 223 2.12 -17.78 9.07
C ILE A 223 1.53 -17.73 10.49
N LEU A 224 0.30 -18.22 10.68
CA LEU A 224 -0.36 -18.29 11.99
C LEU A 224 0.42 -19.18 12.98
N ASP A 225 0.98 -20.29 12.50
CA ASP A 225 1.84 -21.17 13.29
C ASP A 225 3.11 -20.45 13.77
N LEU A 226 3.74 -19.66 12.90
CA LEU A 226 4.91 -18.84 13.25
C LEU A 226 4.56 -17.80 14.32
N LEU A 227 3.45 -17.08 14.14
CA LEU A 227 2.97 -16.09 15.10
C LEU A 227 2.64 -16.74 16.47
N THR A 228 2.01 -17.92 16.45
CA THR A 228 1.66 -18.68 17.65
C THR A 228 2.90 -19.15 18.42
N ARG A 229 3.92 -19.69 17.71
CA ARG A 229 5.20 -20.09 18.31
C ARG A 229 5.97 -18.89 18.86
N ALA A 230 5.84 -17.74 18.19
CA ALA A 230 6.31 -16.47 18.67
C ALA A 230 5.44 -15.87 19.79
N ARG A 231 4.48 -16.61 20.37
CA ARG A 231 3.63 -16.15 21.49
C ARG A 231 2.90 -14.84 21.23
N LEU A 232 2.49 -14.60 19.98
CA LEU A 232 1.64 -13.49 19.60
C LEU A 232 0.18 -13.94 19.54
N ASP A 233 -0.72 -13.06 19.95
CA ASP A 233 -2.16 -13.22 19.72
C ASP A 233 -2.53 -12.51 18.42
N VAL A 234 -3.41 -13.15 17.64
CA VAL A 234 -3.80 -12.70 16.31
C VAL A 234 -5.30 -12.44 16.27
N GLY A 235 -5.68 -11.26 15.78
CA GLY A 235 -7.05 -10.92 15.42
C GLY A 235 -7.11 -10.65 13.92
N VAL A 236 -8.09 -11.23 13.23
CA VAL A 236 -8.37 -10.93 11.82
C VAL A 236 -9.84 -10.61 11.66
N TRP A 237 -10.17 -9.61 10.87
CA TRP A 237 -11.53 -9.16 10.58
C TRP A 237 -11.78 -9.13 9.07
N ASP A 238 -12.94 -9.61 8.63
CA ASP A 238 -13.42 -9.44 7.25
C ASP A 238 -13.98 -8.03 7.08
N ILE A 239 -13.23 -7.18 6.40
CA ILE A 239 -13.57 -5.77 6.18
C ILE A 239 -14.12 -5.53 4.78
N THR A 240 -14.46 -6.59 4.04
CA THR A 240 -15.02 -6.51 2.69
C THR A 240 -16.22 -5.56 2.64
N THR A 241 -16.20 -4.67 1.65
CA THR A 241 -17.23 -3.65 1.41
C THR A 241 -18.18 -4.10 0.28
N ASP A 242 -19.11 -3.23 -0.10
CA ASP A 242 -20.02 -3.40 -1.23
C ASP A 242 -19.31 -3.53 -2.58
N VAL A 243 -18.04 -3.13 -2.69
CA VAL A 243 -17.19 -3.35 -3.87
C VAL A 243 -17.01 -4.85 -4.18
N GLY A 244 -17.12 -5.72 -3.17
CA GLY A 244 -17.10 -7.18 -3.34
C GLY A 244 -15.71 -7.79 -3.54
N ILE A 245 -14.64 -7.00 -3.46
CA ILE A 245 -13.26 -7.50 -3.41
C ILE A 245 -12.89 -7.84 -1.97
N CYS A 246 -12.30 -9.02 -1.76
CA CYS A 246 -12.01 -9.53 -0.43
C CYS A 246 -10.97 -8.64 0.25
N ALA A 247 -11.27 -8.15 1.44
CA ALA A 247 -10.36 -7.33 2.22
C ALA A 247 -10.34 -7.78 3.69
N PHE A 248 -9.15 -7.90 4.26
CA PHE A 248 -8.97 -8.29 5.66
C PHE A 248 -8.11 -7.29 6.42
N GLN A 249 -8.50 -7.05 7.68
CA GLN A 249 -7.69 -6.33 8.67
C GLN A 249 -7.08 -7.36 9.62
N CYS A 250 -5.79 -7.22 9.92
CA CYS A 250 -5.05 -8.06 10.86
C CYS A 250 -4.42 -7.20 11.96
N LEU A 251 -4.50 -7.71 13.19
CA LEU A 251 -3.81 -7.19 14.37
C LEU A 251 -3.02 -8.33 15.00
N ILE A 252 -1.73 -8.10 15.25
CA ILE A 252 -0.88 -8.97 16.06
C ILE A 252 -0.39 -8.19 17.28
N VAL A 253 -0.49 -8.81 18.46
CA VAL A 253 -0.04 -8.24 19.73
C VAL A 253 0.69 -9.29 20.54
N ASP A 254 1.63 -8.86 21.38
CA ASP A 254 2.22 -9.77 22.37
C ASP A 254 1.15 -10.21 23.37
N ARG A 255 1.25 -11.47 23.82
CA ARG A 255 0.33 -12.02 24.82
C ARG A 255 0.36 -11.20 26.11
N ALA A 256 -0.78 -11.16 26.79
CA ALA A 256 -0.94 -10.42 28.05
C ALA A 256 0.23 -10.67 29.03
N GLY A 257 0.84 -9.57 29.49
CA GLY A 257 2.01 -9.59 30.38
C GLY A 257 3.36 -9.43 29.67
N GLU A 258 3.39 -9.42 28.34
CA GLU A 258 4.57 -9.09 27.55
C GLU A 258 4.49 -7.64 27.05
N THR A 259 5.57 -6.87 27.20
CA THR A 259 5.74 -5.56 26.55
C THR A 259 6.35 -5.76 25.18
N GLY A 260 5.68 -5.30 24.13
CA GLY A 260 6.22 -5.35 22.78
C GLY A 260 5.41 -4.50 21.80
N HIS A 261 5.67 -4.68 20.51
CA HIS A 261 5.17 -3.80 19.45
C HIS A 261 3.90 -4.35 18.81
N ILE A 262 2.89 -3.50 18.61
CA ILE A 262 1.73 -3.91 17.83
C ILE A 262 2.12 -4.06 16.35
N GLY A 263 1.52 -5.03 15.67
CA GLY A 263 1.58 -5.14 14.22
C GLY A 263 0.17 -5.02 13.65
N VAL A 264 0.00 -4.12 12.71
CA VAL A 264 -1.28 -3.87 12.03
C VAL A 264 -1.05 -4.04 10.55
N GLY A 265 -1.91 -4.79 9.88
CA GLY A 265 -1.83 -4.99 8.44
C GLY A 265 -3.22 -5.08 7.83
N ALA A 266 -3.35 -4.59 6.61
CA ALA A 266 -4.55 -4.76 5.80
C ALA A 266 -4.12 -5.28 4.42
N CYS A 267 -5.03 -5.98 3.73
CA CYS A 267 -4.82 -6.34 2.34
C CYS A 267 -6.16 -6.61 1.66
N ALA A 268 -6.34 -6.05 0.47
CA ALA A 268 -7.41 -6.43 -0.44
C ALA A 268 -6.86 -7.22 -1.64
N HIS A 269 -7.62 -8.22 -2.09
CA HIS A 269 -7.29 -9.02 -3.27
C HIS A 269 -8.54 -9.70 -3.85
N PRO A 270 -8.61 -9.97 -5.17
CA PRO A 270 -9.70 -10.74 -5.76
C PRO A 270 -9.93 -12.14 -5.16
N THR A 271 -8.93 -12.68 -4.46
CA THR A 271 -8.98 -14.01 -3.84
C THR A 271 -8.81 -13.89 -2.33
N ARG A 272 -9.68 -14.56 -1.56
CA ARG A 272 -9.65 -14.56 -0.08
C ARG A 272 -8.29 -14.99 0.49
N ALA A 273 -7.67 -16.02 -0.07
CA ALA A 273 -6.37 -16.54 0.40
C ALA A 273 -5.29 -15.44 0.36
N ASN A 274 -5.18 -14.70 -0.75
CA ASN A 274 -4.17 -13.66 -0.90
C ASN A 274 -4.43 -12.44 -0.05
N ALA A 275 -5.70 -12.02 0.07
CA ALA A 275 -6.06 -10.93 0.96
C ALA A 275 -5.72 -11.27 2.41
N LEU A 276 -6.04 -12.48 2.87
CA LEU A 276 -5.72 -12.93 4.23
C LEU A 276 -4.20 -13.02 4.45
N ARG A 277 -3.50 -13.69 3.53
CA ARG A 277 -2.04 -13.85 3.56
C ARG A 277 -1.33 -12.49 3.55
N GLY A 278 -1.77 -11.56 2.71
CA GLY A 278 -1.24 -10.20 2.64
C GLY A 278 -1.41 -9.45 3.95
N ALA A 279 -2.59 -9.49 4.56
CA ALA A 279 -2.86 -8.81 5.82
C ALA A 279 -1.99 -9.36 6.98
N LEU A 280 -1.81 -10.68 7.05
CA LEU A 280 -0.94 -11.33 8.04
C LEU A 280 0.53 -10.94 7.85
N LEU A 281 1.03 -10.97 6.61
CA LEU A 281 2.41 -10.62 6.27
C LEU A 281 2.69 -9.13 6.53
N GLU A 282 1.74 -8.25 6.22
CA GLU A 282 1.87 -6.82 6.48
C GLU A 282 1.89 -6.51 7.98
N ALA A 283 1.05 -7.17 8.79
CA ALA A 283 1.08 -7.01 10.24
C ALA A 283 2.46 -7.38 10.82
N ALA A 284 3.07 -8.48 10.35
CA ALA A 284 4.41 -8.90 10.76
C ALA A 284 5.51 -7.92 10.28
N GLN A 285 5.38 -7.38 9.07
CA GLN A 285 6.31 -6.39 8.52
C GLN A 285 6.23 -5.05 9.28
N VAL A 286 5.03 -4.57 9.62
CA VAL A 286 4.82 -3.37 10.43
C VAL A 286 5.43 -3.55 11.82
N ARG A 287 5.19 -4.69 12.49
CA ARG A 287 5.83 -5.01 13.77
C ARG A 287 7.36 -5.00 13.67
N THR A 288 7.91 -5.65 12.65
CA THR A 288 9.37 -5.67 12.41
C THR A 288 9.91 -4.26 12.19
N THR A 289 9.16 -3.41 11.49
CA THR A 289 9.50 -2.01 11.23
C THR A 289 9.58 -1.19 12.54
N TYR A 290 8.67 -1.42 13.49
CA TYR A 290 8.74 -0.83 14.82
C TYR A 290 9.98 -1.28 15.60
N ILE A 291 10.30 -2.58 15.59
CA ILE A 291 11.46 -3.15 16.30
C ILE A 291 12.77 -2.50 15.86
N ILE A 292 12.92 -2.23 14.56
CA ILE A 292 14.15 -1.66 14.01
C ILE A 292 14.21 -0.13 14.11
N GLY A 293 13.09 0.54 14.41
CA GLY A 293 13.01 2.00 14.45
C GLY A 293 13.42 2.66 13.13
N SER A 294 13.17 2.02 11.98
CA SER A 294 13.73 2.45 10.70
C SER A 294 12.88 3.48 9.96
N ARG A 295 11.67 3.78 10.42
CA ARG A 295 10.86 4.82 9.80
C ARG A 295 10.97 6.13 10.57
N GLU A 296 11.00 7.20 9.79
CA GLU A 296 11.07 8.58 10.24
C GLU A 296 9.73 9.09 10.79
N ASP A 297 8.62 8.40 10.50
CA ASP A 297 7.24 8.72 10.93
C ASP A 297 6.83 8.04 12.25
N ILE A 298 7.71 7.22 12.84
CA ILE A 298 7.47 6.59 14.13
C ILE A 298 7.99 7.51 15.24
N GLU A 299 7.08 8.08 16.02
CA GLU A 299 7.46 8.79 17.25
C GLU A 299 8.06 7.79 18.27
N PRO A 300 9.17 8.14 18.94
CA PRO A 300 9.70 7.32 20.02
C PRO A 300 8.68 7.21 21.16
N ALA A 301 8.51 5.98 21.67
CA ALA A 301 7.60 5.66 22.77
C ALA A 301 7.98 6.35 24.09
#